data_AF-A0A534UFV3-F1
#
_entry.id   AF-A0A534UFV3-F1
#
_cell.length_a   1.000
_cell.length_b   1.000
_cell.length_c   1.000
_cell.angle_alpha   90.00
_cell.angle_beta   90.00
_cell.angle_gamma   90.00
#
_symmetry.space_group_name_H-M   'P 1'
#
loop_
_entity.id
_entity.type
_entity.pdbx_description
1 polymer ?
#
loop_
_entity_poly.entity_id
_entity_poly.type
_entity_poly.pdbx_seq_one_letter_code
_entity_poly.pdbx_strand_id
1 'polypeptide(L)'
;VASMYVGNLMLLILNLPLVPLFAQFLRVPYYLLYPVIFGISIVGVYSVNQSLFDVSLMGVFGIIGYFMRKLDFPVAPLVLGMVLGTPLERALRQSLLMSQGSLTIFVNRPISAILLLFSIVVLLIPILQAFRSAKSLQREANLA
;
A
#
# COMPACT_ATOMS: atom_id res chain seq x y z
N VAL A 1 22.95 18.90 3.57
CA VAL A 1 23.42 17.71 4.34
C VAL A 1 23.26 17.93 5.84
N ALA A 2 23.85 18.98 6.45
CA ALA A 2 23.63 19.30 7.87
C ALA A 2 22.15 19.46 8.25
N SER A 3 21.35 20.15 7.44
CA SER A 3 19.90 20.30 7.64
C SER A 3 19.11 18.99 7.60
N MET A 4 19.58 17.98 6.84
CA MET A 4 18.93 16.67 6.77
C MET A 4 19.15 15.88 8.06
N TYR A 5 20.37 15.95 8.61
CA TYR A 5 20.70 15.30 9.90
C TYR A 5 20.00 16.00 11.06
N VAL A 6 20.05 17.33 11.11
CA VAL A 6 19.35 18.13 12.12
C VAL A 6 17.83 17.92 12.03
N GLY A 7 17.28 17.89 10.81
CA GLY A 7 15.87 17.62 10.58
C GLY A 7 15.43 16.22 11.03
N ASN A 8 16.20 15.17 10.76
CA ASN A 8 15.89 13.82 11.24
C ASN A 8 16.00 13.69 12.76
N LEU A 9 16.99 14.34 13.38
CA LEU A 9 17.09 14.41 14.84
C LEU A 9 15.88 15.12 15.45
N MET A 10 15.46 16.24 14.87
CA MET A 10 14.26 16.96 15.31
C MET A 10 12.99 16.13 15.09
N LEU A 11 12.87 15.42 13.95
CA LEU A 11 11.76 14.50 13.68
C LEU A 11 11.71 13.34 14.67
N LEU A 12 12.86 12.80 15.09
CA LEU A 12 12.94 11.77 16.12
C LEU A 12 12.42 12.30 17.46
N ILE A 13 12.92 13.47 17.88
CA ILE A 13 12.52 14.13 19.14
C ILE A 13 11.02 14.47 19.11
N LEU A 14 10.47 14.85 17.96
CA LEU A 14 9.03 15.11 17.80
C LEU A 14 8.20 13.82 17.72
N ASN A 15 8.63 12.79 17.00
CA ASN A 15 7.86 11.56 16.85
C ASN A 15 7.76 10.78 18.17
N LEU A 16 8.84 10.74 18.96
CA LEU A 16 8.87 9.98 20.22
C LEU A 16 7.74 10.34 21.21
N PRO A 17 7.43 11.63 21.49
CA PRO A 17 6.27 12.03 22.29
C PRO A 17 4.94 12.01 21.53
N LEU A 18 4.94 12.09 20.19
CA LEU A 18 3.71 12.05 19.39
C LEU A 18 3.15 10.63 19.22
N VAL A 19 4.00 9.61 19.16
CA VAL A 19 3.59 8.19 19.07
C VAL A 19 2.58 7.79 20.17
N PRO A 20 2.80 8.06 21.47
CA PRO A 20 1.81 7.72 22.50
C PRO A 20 0.51 8.51 22.36
N LEU A 21 0.56 9.75 21.86
CA LEU A 21 -0.64 10.53 21.55
C LEU A 21 -1.46 9.88 20.44
N PHE A 22 -0.81 9.45 19.35
CA PHE A 22 -1.47 8.69 18.28
C PHE A 22 -2.00 7.33 18.75
N ALA A 23 -1.24 6.62 19.59
CA ALA A 23 -1.69 5.38 20.20
C ALA A 23 -2.95 5.58 21.07
N GLN A 24 -3.12 6.75 21.68
CA GLN A 24 -4.31 7.08 22.44
C GLN A 24 -5.55 7.24 21.55
N PHE A 25 -5.40 7.73 20.31
CA PHE A 25 -6.51 7.77 19.35
C PHE A 25 -7.04 6.38 18.99
N LEU A 26 -6.17 5.34 18.98
CA LEU A 26 -6.60 3.95 18.75
C LEU A 26 -7.42 3.38 19.92
N ARG A 27 -7.39 4.00 21.10
CA ARG A 27 -8.18 3.58 22.27
C ARG A 27 -9.60 4.14 22.26
N VAL A 28 -9.93 5.07 21.37
CA VAL A 28 -11.28 5.64 21.24
C VAL A 28 -12.22 4.56 20.69
N PRO A 29 -13.43 4.40 21.24
CA PRO A 29 -14.35 3.34 20.83
C PRO A 29 -14.71 3.46 19.34
N TYR A 30 -14.73 2.31 18.65
CA TYR A 30 -14.99 2.21 17.21
C TYR A 30 -16.29 2.90 16.77
N TYR A 31 -17.33 2.88 17.61
CA TYR A 31 -18.61 3.55 17.31
C TYR A 31 -18.47 5.06 17.10
N LEU A 32 -17.49 5.73 17.73
CA LEU A 32 -17.20 7.14 17.51
C LEU A 32 -16.21 7.35 16.36
N LEU A 33 -15.25 6.43 16.17
CA LEU A 33 -14.24 6.55 15.13
C LEU A 33 -14.84 6.53 13.72
N TYR A 34 -15.72 5.58 13.44
CA TYR A 34 -16.31 5.41 12.11
C TYR A 34 -17.04 6.65 11.59
N PRO A 35 -18.00 7.27 12.32
CA PRO A 35 -18.71 8.44 11.82
C PRO A 35 -17.79 9.67 11.66
N VAL A 36 -16.80 9.84 12.54
CA VAL A 36 -15.82 10.94 12.41
C VAL A 36 -14.95 10.75 11.17
N ILE A 37 -14.39 9.55 10.96
CA ILE A 37 -13.58 9.24 9.77
C ILE A 37 -14.41 9.42 8.50
N PHE A 38 -15.66 8.95 8.50
CA PHE A 38 -16.56 9.06 7.36
C PHE A 38 -16.90 10.53 7.05
N GLY A 39 -17.22 11.34 8.08
CA GLY A 39 -17.48 12.76 7.91
C GLY A 39 -16.26 13.53 7.38
N ILE A 40 -15.07 13.27 7.93
CA ILE A 40 -13.82 13.87 7.44
C ILE A 40 -13.54 13.44 6.00
N SER A 41 -13.80 12.18 5.64
CA SER A 41 -13.59 11.68 4.27
C SER A 41 -14.51 12.36 3.26
N ILE A 42 -15.78 12.58 3.61
CA ILE A 42 -16.72 13.33 2.75
C ILE A 42 -16.21 14.76 2.52
N VAL A 43 -15.85 15.45 3.59
CA VAL A 43 -15.32 16.82 3.50
C VAL A 43 -14.02 16.85 2.70
N GLY A 44 -13.14 15.88 2.90
CA GLY A 44 -11.86 15.76 2.20
C GLY A 44 -12.03 15.58 0.70
N VAL A 45 -12.88 14.64 0.28
CA VAL A 45 -13.16 14.38 -1.15
C VAL A 45 -13.84 15.59 -1.79
N TYR A 46 -14.80 16.21 -1.09
CA TYR A 46 -15.46 17.42 -1.59
C TYR A 46 -14.50 18.61 -1.72
N SER A 47 -13.49 18.71 -0.84
CA SER A 47 -12.53 19.83 -0.85
C SER A 47 -11.60 19.84 -2.07
N VAL A 48 -11.29 18.67 -2.66
CA VAL A 48 -10.33 18.58 -3.78
C VAL A 48 -10.92 19.14 -5.08
N ASN A 49 -12.12 18.71 -5.43
CA ASN A 49 -12.73 19.01 -6.74
C ASN A 49 -14.10 19.72 -6.65
N GLN A 50 -14.61 19.98 -5.44
CA GLN A 50 -15.94 20.59 -5.20
C GLN A 50 -17.08 19.89 -5.97
N SER A 51 -16.91 18.60 -6.26
CA SER A 51 -17.79 17.82 -7.11
C SER A 51 -18.58 16.82 -6.28
N LEU A 52 -19.91 16.86 -6.40
CA LEU A 52 -20.80 15.87 -5.79
C LEU A 52 -20.60 14.47 -6.41
N PHE A 53 -20.10 14.40 -7.65
CA PHE A 53 -19.80 13.13 -8.31
C PHE A 53 -18.72 12.36 -7.54
N ASP A 54 -17.64 13.03 -7.12
CA ASP A 54 -16.55 12.38 -6.40
C ASP A 54 -16.99 11.87 -5.02
N VAL A 55 -17.88 12.60 -4.35
CA VAL A 55 -18.49 12.17 -3.08
C VAL A 55 -19.39 10.95 -3.28
N SER A 56 -20.18 10.93 -4.36
CA SER A 56 -20.99 9.74 -4.70
C SER A 56 -20.12 8.53 -5.03
N LEU A 57 -19.02 8.75 -5.77
CA LEU A 57 -18.06 7.72 -6.13
C LEU A 57 -17.36 7.16 -4.89
N MET A 58 -16.96 8.02 -3.95
CA MET A 58 -16.44 7.62 -2.63
C MET A 58 -17.43 6.71 -1.90
N GLY A 59 -18.72 7.05 -1.90
CA GLY A 59 -19.78 6.23 -1.31
C GLY A 59 -19.88 4.85 -1.96
N VAL A 60 -19.91 4.78 -3.29
CA VAL A 60 -19.94 3.52 -4.04
C VAL A 60 -18.71 2.66 -3.74
N PHE A 61 -17.50 3.23 -3.79
CA PHE A 61 -16.27 2.49 -3.45
C PHE A 61 -16.21 2.08 -1.98
N GLY A 62 -16.81 2.85 -1.06
CA GLY A 62 -16.97 2.46 0.34
C GLY A 62 -17.84 1.22 0.50
N ILE A 63 -18.95 1.14 -0.23
CA ILE A 63 -19.83 -0.04 -0.27
C ILE A 63 -19.08 -1.24 -0.87
N ILE A 64 -18.38 -1.05 -1.99
CA ILE A 64 -17.55 -2.10 -2.61
C ILE A 64 -16.51 -2.61 -1.61
N GLY A 65 -15.82 -1.70 -0.89
CA GLY A 65 -14.85 -2.05 0.14
C GLY A 65 -15.46 -2.85 1.29
N TYR A 66 -16.71 -2.55 1.68
CA TYR A 66 -17.45 -3.34 2.67
C TYR A 66 -17.72 -4.77 2.17
N PHE A 67 -18.14 -4.94 0.91
CA PHE A 67 -18.33 -6.26 0.32
C PHE A 67 -17.02 -7.04 0.19
N MET A 68 -15.94 -6.38 -0.22
CA MET A 68 -14.60 -7.00 -0.29
C MET A 68 -14.16 -7.51 1.07
N ARG A 69 -14.40 -6.74 2.14
CA ARG A 69 -14.08 -7.17 3.50
C ARG A 69 -14.96 -8.34 3.97
N LYS A 70 -16.21 -8.41 3.52
CA LYS A 70 -17.11 -9.55 3.79
C LYS A 70 -16.72 -10.82 3.03
N LEU A 71 -16.03 -10.68 1.90
CA LEU A 71 -15.52 -11.77 1.07
C LEU A 71 -14.07 -12.15 1.42
N ASP A 72 -13.54 -11.67 2.56
CA ASP A 72 -12.15 -11.88 3.01
C ASP A 72 -11.07 -11.42 2.02
N PHE A 73 -11.41 -10.54 1.07
CA PHE A 73 -10.41 -9.92 0.21
C PHE A 73 -9.63 -8.85 0.98
N PRO A 74 -8.29 -8.88 0.94
CA PRO A 74 -7.48 -7.90 1.65
C PRO A 74 -7.54 -6.56 0.90
N VAL A 75 -8.39 -5.65 1.38
CA VAL A 75 -8.59 -4.30 0.80
C VAL A 75 -7.30 -3.48 0.82
N ALA A 76 -6.47 -3.62 1.87
CA ALA A 76 -5.25 -2.85 2.05
C ALA A 76 -4.22 -3.05 0.91
N PRO A 77 -3.82 -4.28 0.52
CA PRO A 77 -2.99 -4.52 -0.66
C PRO A 77 -3.53 -3.93 -1.96
N LEU A 78 -4.86 -3.95 -2.17
CA LEU A 78 -5.47 -3.44 -3.39
C LEU A 78 -5.34 -1.91 -3.47
N VAL A 79 -5.61 -1.21 -2.36
CA VAL A 79 -5.43 0.25 -2.27
C VAL A 79 -3.96 0.62 -2.42
N LEU A 80 -3.05 -0.12 -1.77
CA LEU A 80 -1.61 0.08 -1.92
C LEU A 80 -1.17 -0.08 -3.38
N GLY A 81 -1.65 -1.12 -4.08
CA GLY A 81 -1.39 -1.32 -5.51
C GLY A 81 -1.86 -0.15 -6.37
N MET A 82 -3.07 0.36 -6.13
CA MET A 82 -3.60 1.51 -6.86
C MET A 82 -2.79 2.79 -6.63
N VAL A 83 -2.45 3.09 -5.38
CA VAL A 83 -1.69 4.31 -5.03
C VAL A 83 -0.25 4.24 -5.58
N LEU A 84 0.37 3.06 -5.53
CA LEU A 84 1.74 2.85 -6.02
C LEU A 84 1.82 2.72 -7.56
N GLY A 85 0.72 2.40 -8.23
CA GLY A 85 0.71 2.17 -9.68
C GLY A 85 1.16 3.38 -10.49
N THR A 86 0.64 4.57 -10.21
CA THR A 86 1.00 5.79 -10.96
C THR A 86 2.49 6.16 -10.80
N PRO A 87 3.05 6.21 -9.58
CA PRO A 87 4.50 6.38 -9.40
C PRO A 87 5.33 5.30 -10.10
N LEU A 88 4.90 4.03 -10.05
CA LEU A 88 5.61 2.92 -10.67
C LEU A 88 5.66 3.05 -12.20
N GLU A 89 4.54 3.36 -12.83
CA GLU A 89 4.44 3.58 -14.28
C GLU A 89 5.33 4.75 -14.71
N ARG A 90 5.31 5.86 -13.95
CA ARG A 90 6.17 7.01 -14.21
C ARG A 90 7.65 6.65 -14.12
N ALA A 91 8.06 5.91 -13.10
CA ALA A 91 9.44 5.48 -12.91
C ALA A 91 9.90 4.50 -14.01
N LEU A 92 9.03 3.58 -14.42
CA LEU A 92 9.27 2.66 -15.53
C LEU A 92 9.46 3.44 -16.84
N ARG A 93 8.51 4.31 -17.17
CA ARG A 93 8.56 5.14 -18.38
C ARG A 93 9.79 6.04 -18.40
N GLN A 94 10.11 6.68 -17.29
CA GLN A 94 11.31 7.51 -17.16
C GLN A 94 12.58 6.69 -17.43
N SER A 95 12.67 5.47 -16.86
CA SER A 95 13.82 4.59 -17.05
C SER A 95 13.94 4.11 -18.50
N LEU A 96 12.84 3.81 -19.18
CA LEU A 96 12.81 3.43 -20.59
C LEU A 96 13.18 4.61 -21.52
N LEU A 97 12.74 5.83 -21.22
CA LEU A 97 13.12 7.03 -21.95
C LEU A 97 14.62 7.33 -21.81
N MET A 98 15.18 7.16 -20.62
CA MET A 98 16.64 7.27 -20.40
C MET A 98 17.43 6.19 -21.16
N SER A 99 16.79 5.07 -21.49
CA SER A 99 17.35 3.95 -22.25
C SER A 99 17.16 4.03 -23.76
N GLN A 100 16.51 5.08 -24.27
CA GLN A 100 16.06 5.12 -25.67
C GLN A 100 15.20 3.89 -26.05
N GLY A 101 14.44 3.34 -25.11
CA GLY A 101 13.56 2.18 -25.33
C GLY A 101 14.20 0.80 -25.13
N SER A 102 15.49 0.71 -24.80
CA SER A 102 16.11 -0.61 -24.56
C SER A 102 15.83 -1.16 -23.16
N LEU A 103 15.27 -2.36 -23.06
CA LEU A 103 15.12 -3.10 -21.79
C LEU A 103 16.46 -3.53 -21.19
N THR A 104 17.56 -3.41 -21.93
CA THR A 104 18.90 -3.81 -21.45
C THR A 104 19.43 -2.93 -20.32
N ILE A 105 18.88 -1.73 -20.09
CA ILE A 105 19.32 -0.87 -18.97
C ILE A 105 19.11 -1.52 -17.61
N PHE A 106 18.08 -2.34 -17.46
CA PHE A 106 17.79 -3.04 -16.21
C PHE A 106 18.88 -4.06 -15.83
N VAL A 107 19.60 -4.59 -16.82
CA VAL A 107 20.71 -5.54 -16.62
C VAL A 107 22.06 -4.81 -16.62
N ASN A 108 22.21 -3.77 -17.46
CA ASN A 108 23.47 -3.02 -17.61
C ASN A 108 23.78 -2.14 -16.38
N ARG A 109 22.76 -1.76 -15.60
CA ARG A 109 22.93 -1.06 -14.32
C ARG A 109 23.00 -2.10 -13.18
N PRO A 110 24.17 -2.30 -12.54
CA PRO A 110 24.35 -3.36 -11.54
C PRO A 110 23.40 -3.22 -10.35
N ILE A 111 23.05 -1.99 -9.95
CA ILE A 111 22.08 -1.72 -8.87
C ILE A 111 20.67 -2.17 -9.27
N SER A 112 20.24 -1.86 -10.49
CA SER A 112 18.92 -2.28 -11.00
C SER A 112 18.83 -3.80 -11.15
N ALA A 113 19.91 -4.45 -11.60
CA ALA A 113 19.97 -5.90 -11.74
C ALA A 113 19.83 -6.60 -10.37
N ILE A 114 20.54 -6.12 -9.35
CA ILE A 114 20.45 -6.66 -7.99
C ILE A 114 19.04 -6.46 -7.42
N LEU A 115 18.46 -5.27 -7.58
CA LEU A 115 17.10 -4.98 -7.09
C LEU A 115 16.04 -5.83 -7.80
N LEU A 116 16.17 -6.05 -9.10
CA LEU A 116 15.28 -6.93 -9.86
C LEU A 116 15.40 -8.38 -9.42
N LEU A 117 16.62 -8.87 -9.21
CA LEU A 117 16.85 -10.21 -8.67
C LEU A 117 16.18 -10.37 -7.29
N PHE A 118 16.38 -9.41 -6.39
CA PHE A 118 15.72 -9.40 -5.08
C PHE A 118 14.19 -9.38 -5.20
N SER A 119 13.64 -8.56 -6.10
CA SER A 119 12.20 -8.49 -6.33
C SER A 119 11.63 -9.82 -6.81
N ILE A 120 12.30 -10.50 -7.75
CA ILE A 120 11.92 -11.84 -8.21
C ILE A 120 11.98 -12.86 -7.06
N VAL A 121 13.04 -12.84 -6.26
CA VAL A 121 13.17 -13.75 -5.10
C VAL A 121 12.05 -13.51 -4.09
N VAL A 122 11.77 -12.26 -3.72
CA VAL A 122 10.70 -11.91 -2.78
C VAL A 122 9.33 -12.31 -3.30
N LEU A 123 9.06 -12.19 -4.60
CA LEU A 123 7.81 -12.64 -5.22
C LEU A 123 7.70 -14.17 -5.26
N LEU A 124 8.81 -14.89 -5.47
CA LEU A 124 8.81 -16.36 -5.52
C LEU A 124 8.57 -17.01 -4.15
N ILE A 125 8.95 -16.36 -3.04
CA ILE A 125 8.74 -16.89 -1.67
C ILE A 125 7.26 -17.19 -1.38
N PRO A 126 6.31 -16.23 -1.48
CA PRO A 126 4.90 -16.49 -1.20
C PRO A 126 4.26 -17.43 -2.22
N ILE A 127 4.71 -17.41 -3.49
CA ILE A 127 4.22 -18.32 -4.53
C ILE A 127 4.60 -19.77 -4.19
N LEU A 128 5.87 -20.03 -3.87
CA LEU A 128 6.34 -21.36 -3.48
C LEU A 128 5.70 -21.85 -2.17
N GLN A 129 5.44 -20.95 -1.22
CA GLN A 129 4.72 -21.28 0.01
C GLN A 129 3.24 -21.61 -0.26
N ALA A 130 2.56 -20.86 -1.13
CA ALA A 130 1.18 -21.15 -1.53
C ALA A 130 1.04 -22.53 -2.20
N PHE A 131 1.97 -22.90 -3.09
CA PHE A 131 2.00 -24.23 -3.70
C PHE A 131 2.31 -25.36 -2.69
N ARG A 132 3.10 -25.10 -1.65
CA ARG A 132 3.36 -26.07 -0.58
C ARG A 132 2.18 -26.22 0.39
N SER A 133 1.48 -25.13 0.70
CA SER A 133 0.32 -25.13 1.61
C SER A 133 -0.93 -25.77 0.99
N ALA A 134 -1.09 -25.68 -0.34
CA ALA A 134 -2.12 -26.44 -1.06
C ALA A 134 -1.92 -27.97 -0.92
N LYS A 135 -0.66 -28.41 -0.78
CA LYS A 135 -0.30 -29.83 -0.65
C LYS A 135 -0.44 -30.37 0.78
N SER A 136 -0.43 -29.51 1.82
CA SER A 136 -0.61 -29.94 3.22
C SER A 136 -2.09 -30.16 3.58
N LEU A 137 -3.01 -29.34 3.07
CA LEU A 137 -4.46 -29.52 3.28
C LEU A 137 -5.00 -30.76 2.55
N GLN A 138 -4.42 -31.14 1.41
CA GLN A 138 -4.75 -32.38 0.69
C GLN A 138 -4.22 -33.65 1.39
N ARG A 139 -3.24 -33.55 2.30
CA ARG A 139 -2.76 -34.70 3.08
C ARG A 139 -3.64 -35.00 4.28
N GLU A 140 -4.25 -33.98 4.90
CA GLU A 140 -5.21 -34.18 6.00
C GLU A 140 -6.56 -34.72 5.51
N ALA A 141 -7.03 -34.28 4.33
CA ALA A 141 -8.29 -34.78 3.74
C ALA A 141 -8.23 -36.22 3.20
N ASN A 142 -7.04 -36.79 2.96
CA ASN A 142 -6.87 -38.19 2.53
C ASN A 142 -6.62 -39.17 3.69
N LEU A 143 -6.56 -38.66 4.93
CA LEU A 143 -6.35 -39.46 6.15
C LEU A 143 -7.60 -39.53 7.06
N ALA A 144 -8.70 -38.86 6.68
CA ALA A 144 -10.02 -38.95 7.31
C ALA A 144 -10.98 -39.75 6.42
#